data_AF-A0A3S0ZDZ1-F1
#
_entry.id   AF-A0A3S0ZDZ1-F1
#
_cell.length_a   1.000
_cell.length_b   1.000
_cell.length_c   1.000
_cell.angle_alpha   90.00
_cell.angle_beta   90.00
_cell.angle_gamma   90.00
#
_symmetry.space_group_name_H-M   'P 1'
#
loop_
_entity.id
_entity.type
_entity.pdbx_description
1 polymer ?
#
loop_
_entity_poly.entity_id
_entity_poly.type
_entity_poly.pdbx_seq_one_letter_code
_entity_poly.pdbx_strand_id
1 'polypeptide(L)'
;MTRTTRVESVSEDQEDAIMGLAWRVIDVTDPDAPQEISRHNLEPEAIEAARLYEAETSSEPGSDSDDTQDYDASQANVGKSDE
;
A
#
# COMPACT_ATOMS: atom_id res chain seq x y z
N MET A 1 7.39 1.16 11.96
CA MET A 1 8.45 1.27 10.92
C MET A 1 7.82 0.75 9.63
N THR A 2 7.61 1.62 8.65
CA THR A 2 6.87 1.28 7.43
C THR A 2 7.69 0.30 6.61
N ARG A 3 7.15 -0.89 6.34
CA ARG A 3 7.81 -1.80 5.40
C ARG A 3 7.70 -1.24 4.00
N THR A 4 8.75 -1.41 3.20
CA THR A 4 8.79 -0.97 1.81
C THR A 4 9.11 -2.17 0.95
N THR A 5 8.31 -2.40 -0.07
CA THR A 5 8.51 -3.51 -1.02
C THR A 5 8.85 -3.00 -2.41
N ARG A 6 9.58 -3.81 -3.17
CA ARG A 6 9.89 -3.58 -4.58
C ARG A 6 9.46 -4.78 -5.40
N VAL A 7 8.72 -4.51 -6.48
CA VAL A 7 8.35 -5.52 -7.48
C VAL A 7 9.32 -5.46 -8.64
N GLU A 8 9.89 -6.60 -9.01
CA GLU A 8 10.83 -6.71 -10.14
C GLU A 8 10.42 -7.86 -11.05
N SER A 9 10.54 -7.67 -12.37
CA SER A 9 10.41 -8.77 -13.32
C SER A 9 11.65 -9.64 -13.29
N VAL A 10 11.44 -10.95 -13.25
CA VAL A 10 12.49 -11.95 -13.37
C VAL A 10 12.24 -12.76 -14.62
N SER A 11 13.23 -12.69 -15.52
CA SER A 11 13.28 -13.53 -16.71
C SER A 11 14.00 -14.81 -16.32
N GLU A 12 13.29 -15.93 -16.23
CA GLU A 12 13.94 -17.22 -16.09
C GLU A 12 14.34 -17.70 -17.49
N ASP A 13 15.64 -17.68 -17.78
CA ASP A 13 16.21 -18.33 -18.96
C ASP A 13 16.18 -19.84 -18.69
N GLN A 14 15.06 -20.48 -19.04
CA GLN A 14 14.93 -21.92 -18.99
C GLN A 14 15.16 -22.43 -20.42
N GLU A 15 16.29 -23.11 -20.62
CA GLU A 15 16.85 -23.51 -21.93
C GLU A 15 15.86 -24.33 -22.81
N ASP A 16 14.74 -24.80 -22.27
CA ASP A 16 13.81 -25.70 -22.97
C ASP A 16 12.33 -25.48 -22.61
N ALA A 17 11.89 -24.30 -22.17
CA ALA A 17 10.45 -24.04 -22.01
C ALA A 17 10.13 -22.55 -21.90
N ILE A 18 9.25 -22.06 -22.77
CA ILE A 18 8.50 -20.80 -22.73
C ILE A 18 9.04 -19.79 -21.70
N MET A 19 9.74 -18.74 -22.17
CA MET A 19 10.11 -17.57 -21.37
C MET A 19 8.88 -17.06 -20.59
N GLY A 20 8.74 -17.51 -19.34
CA GLY A 20 7.74 -17.02 -18.42
C GLY A 20 8.31 -15.77 -17.79
N LEU A 21 7.74 -14.61 -18.11
CA LEU A 21 7.97 -13.41 -17.33
C LEU A 21 7.36 -13.66 -15.95
N ALA A 22 8.20 -13.89 -14.96
CA ALA A 22 7.78 -13.96 -13.57
C ALA A 22 8.05 -12.61 -12.88
N TRP A 23 7.39 -12.38 -11.77
CA TRP A 23 7.47 -11.16 -10.97
C TRP A 23 7.79 -11.54 -9.54
N ARG A 24 8.83 -10.95 -8.97
CA ARG A 24 9.22 -11.17 -7.57
C ARG A 24 8.94 -9.93 -6.75
N VAL A 25 8.46 -10.13 -5.53
CA VAL A 25 8.23 -9.09 -4.53
C VAL A 25 9.31 -9.20 -3.47
N ILE A 26 10.07 -8.13 -3.30
CA ILE A 26 11.22 -8.07 -2.39
C ILE A 26 10.93 -7.05 -1.30
N ASP A 27 11.07 -7.44 -0.04
CA ASP A 27 11.17 -6.52 1.09
C ASP A 27 12.49 -5.76 0.97
N VAL A 28 12.41 -4.45 0.82
CA VAL A 28 13.56 -3.53 0.80
C VAL A 28 13.50 -2.56 1.98
N THR A 29 12.79 -2.96 3.04
CA THR A 29 12.70 -2.21 4.29
C THR A 29 14.10 -2.00 4.88
N ASP A 30 14.95 -3.02 4.78
CA ASP A 30 16.38 -2.91 5.03
C ASP A 30 17.15 -2.95 3.69
N PRO A 31 17.86 -1.86 3.32
CA PRO A 31 18.56 -1.79 2.04
C PRO A 31 19.82 -2.67 2.00
N ASP A 32 20.37 -3.08 3.14
CA ASP A 32 21.54 -3.95 3.25
C ASP A 32 21.14 -5.45 3.18
N ALA A 33 19.89 -5.77 3.50
CA ALA A 33 19.38 -7.14 3.52
C ALA A 33 18.01 -7.29 2.82
N PRO A 34 17.93 -7.11 1.49
CA PRO A 34 16.69 -7.32 0.76
C PRO A 34 16.24 -8.79 0.83
N GLN A 35 14.95 -9.02 1.09
CA GLN A 35 14.39 -10.38 1.22
C GLN A 35 13.28 -10.64 0.21
N GLU A 36 13.40 -11.71 -0.58
CA GLU A 36 12.29 -12.14 -1.45
C GLU A 36 11.15 -12.68 -0.59
N ILE A 37 9.99 -12.02 -0.67
CA ILE A 37 8.79 -12.38 0.08
C ILE A 37 7.95 -13.39 -0.72
N SER A 38 7.78 -13.12 -2.02
CA SER A 38 6.88 -13.89 -2.88
C SER A 38 7.25 -13.76 -4.35
N ARG A 39 6.80 -14.74 -5.16
CA ARG A 39 6.96 -14.77 -6.61
C ARG A 39 5.62 -15.10 -7.26
N HIS A 40 5.31 -14.39 -8.34
CA HIS A 40 4.05 -14.47 -9.08
C HIS A 40 4.34 -14.56 -10.58
N ASN A 41 3.41 -15.14 -11.34
CA ASN A 41 3.51 -15.20 -12.80
C ASN A 41 2.83 -14.01 -13.48
N LEU A 42 1.97 -13.28 -12.76
CA LEU A 42 1.27 -12.11 -13.25
C LEU A 42 1.72 -10.85 -12.50
N GLU A 43 1.94 -9.78 -13.25
CA GLU A 43 2.27 -8.44 -12.71
C GLU A 43 1.23 -7.93 -11.69
N PRO A 44 -0.10 -7.95 -11.96
CA PRO A 44 -1.08 -7.42 -11.01
C PRO A 44 -1.04 -8.15 -9.67
N GLU A 45 -0.87 -9.48 -9.68
CA GLU A 45 -0.80 -10.27 -8.46
C GLU A 45 0.42 -9.88 -7.60
N ALA A 46 1.57 -9.61 -8.24
CA ALA A 46 2.77 -9.16 -7.54
C ALA A 46 2.60 -7.77 -6.91
N ILE A 47 1.93 -6.84 -7.60
CA ILE A 47 1.64 -5.49 -7.09
C ILE A 47 0.66 -5.55 -5.92
N GLU A 48 -0.37 -6.38 -6.02
CA GLU A 48 -1.33 -6.58 -4.94
C GLU A 48 -0.67 -7.19 -3.69
N ALA A 49 0.18 -8.21 -3.87
CA ALA A 49 0.93 -8.82 -2.78
C ALA A 49 1.87 -7.83 -2.09
N ALA A 50 2.58 -7.00 -2.87
CA ALA A 50 3.43 -5.92 -2.36
C ALA A 50 2.65 -4.95 -1.46
N ARG A 51 1.51 -4.44 -1.95
CA ARG A 51 0.66 -3.50 -1.21
C ARG A 51 0.08 -4.11 0.06
N LEU A 52 -0.37 -5.37 0.01
CA LEU A 52 -0.90 -6.06 1.17
C LEU A 52 0.16 -6.18 2.27
N TYR A 53 1.38 -6.60 1.90
CA TYR A 53 2.48 -6.74 2.85
C TYR A 53 2.85 -5.42 3.55
N GLU A 54 2.87 -4.32 2.80
CA GLU A 54 3.10 -2.97 3.33
C GLU A 54 1.96 -2.51 4.23
N ALA A 55 0.70 -2.75 3.83
CA ALA A 55 -0.50 -2.37 4.59
C ALA A 55 -0.67 -3.16 5.89
N GLU A 56 -0.35 -4.47 5.87
CA GLU A 56 -0.37 -5.34 7.04
C GLU A 56 0.61 -4.88 8.12
N THR A 57 1.74 -4.29 7.73
CA THR A 57 2.73 -3.76 8.67
C THR A 57 2.57 -2.29 9.01
N SER A 58 1.87 -1.52 8.18
CA SER A 58 1.47 -0.14 8.49
C SER A 58 0.23 -0.05 9.39
N SER A 59 -0.43 -1.18 9.67
CA SER A 59 -1.54 -1.27 10.62
C SER A 59 -1.02 -1.22 12.06
N GLU A 60 -0.52 -0.05 12.48
CA GLU A 60 -0.55 0.31 13.89
C GLU A 60 -2.03 0.41 14.30
N PRO A 61 -2.50 -0.35 15.32
CA PRO A 61 -3.83 -0.18 15.89
C PRO A 61 -3.87 1.12 16.70
N GLY A 62 -3.99 2.22 15.97
CA GLY A 62 -4.13 3.57 16.48
C GLY A 62 -5.21 4.30 15.70
N SER A 63 -6.34 3.62 15.42
CA SER A 63 -7.60 4.29 15.17
C SER A 63 -8.00 5.03 16.45
N ASP A 64 -7.32 6.13 16.74
CA ASP A 64 -7.96 7.22 17.46
C ASP A 64 -8.94 7.83 16.46
N SER A 65 -10.09 7.16 16.34
CA SER A 65 -11.28 7.78 15.76
C SER A 65 -11.78 8.83 16.75
N ASP A 66 -10.97 9.88 16.98
CA ASP A 66 -11.49 11.16 17.45
C ASP A 66 -11.60 12.10 16.25
N ASP A 67 -12.34 11.60 15.25
CA ASP A 67 -12.99 12.43 14.26
C ASP A 67 -14.28 12.97 14.92
N THR A 68 -14.14 13.70 16.04
CA THR A 68 -15.16 14.69 16.39
C THR A 68 -14.99 15.86 15.43
N GLN A 69 -15.40 15.64 14.17
CA GLN A 69 -15.69 16.71 13.22
C GLN A 69 -16.92 17.45 13.74
N ASP A 70 -16.71 18.30 14.74
CA ASP A 70 -17.69 19.27 15.19
C ASP A 70 -17.78 20.36 14.11
N TYR A 71 -18.49 20.03 13.04
CA TYR A 71 -18.90 20.99 12.04
C TYR A 71 -20.03 21.82 12.66
N ASP A 72 -19.68 22.86 13.41
CA ASP A 72 -20.64 23.84 13.91
C ASP A 72 -21.28 24.60 12.73
N ALA A 73 -22.33 24.02 12.16
CA ALA A 73 -23.18 24.63 11.15
C ALA A 73 -24.15 25.66 11.77
N SER A 74 -23.74 26.34 12.85
CA SER A 74 -24.59 27.23 13.63
C SER A 74 -24.29 28.71 13.40
N GLN A 75 -23.88 29.12 12.19
CA GLN A 75 -23.62 30.55 11.88
C GLN A 75 -24.07 30.93 10.46
N ALA A 76 -25.35 30.74 10.16
CA ALA A 76 -26.00 31.48 9.07
C ALA A 76 -27.49 31.65 9.37
N ASN A 77 -27.82 32.46 10.38
CA ASN A 77 -29.01 33.33 10.46
C ASN A 77 -29.10 33.97 11.86
N VAL A 78 -28.12 34.81 12.21
CA VAL A 78 -28.31 35.83 13.25
C VAL A 78 -28.63 37.15 12.54
N GLY A 79 -29.92 37.47 12.56
CA GLY A 79 -30.51 38.80 12.58
C GLY A 79 -29.95 39.89 11.66
N LYS A 80 -30.78 40.29 10.68
CA LYS A 80 -31.36 41.64 10.74
C LYS A 80 -32.67 41.71 9.96
N SER A 81 -33.73 41.90 10.75
CA SER A 81 -35.05 42.37 10.36
C SER A 81 -35.01 43.83 9.89
N ASP A 82 -36.10 44.21 9.22
CA ASP A 82 -36.67 45.56 9.05
C ASP A 82 -35.81 46.65 8.40
N GLU A 83 -36.16 47.05 7.16
CA GLU A 83 -36.96 48.28 6.88
C GLU A 83 -37.41 48.32 5.41
#